data_AF-A0A7S0RRV7-F1
#
_entry.id   AF-A0A7S0RRV7-F1
#
_cell.length_a   1.000
_cell.length_b   1.000
_cell.length_c   1.000
_cell.angle_alpha   90.00
_cell.angle_beta   90.00
_cell.angle_gamma   90.00
#
_symmetry.space_group_name_H-M   'P 1'
#
loop_
_entity.id
_entity.type
_entity.pdbx_description
1 polymer ?
#
loop_
_entity_poly.entity_id
_entity_poly.type
_entity_poly.pdbx_seq_one_letter_code
_entity_poly.pdbx_strand_id
1 'polypeptide(L)'
;EAAKVDEAAAYLTETAELFMPTFAIQDAEARAKARQELCAGPLKEKFARMAEMIEAAGGEFLGGPKPGYPDFALFSFVSWLVCGAVDGMPSGLLDAHPAIKAHHNRVAALPTVTKMYESVTEGPRLSYKPLP
;
A
#
# COMPACT_ATOMS: atom_id res chain seq x y z
N GLU A 1 -3.09 -8.37 21.62
CA GLU A 1 -2.50 -7.58 20.52
C GLU A 1 -2.16 -8.41 19.29
N ALA A 2 -1.69 -9.66 19.42
CA ALA A 2 -1.47 -10.57 18.27
C ALA A 2 -2.69 -10.70 17.32
N ALA A 3 -3.90 -10.89 17.85
CA ALA A 3 -5.10 -11.01 17.01
C ALA A 3 -5.37 -9.81 16.08
N LYS A 4 -5.05 -8.57 16.51
CA LYS A 4 -5.21 -7.37 15.67
C LYS A 4 -4.15 -7.30 14.57
N VAL A 5 -2.94 -7.79 14.86
CA VAL A 5 -1.85 -7.90 13.89
C VAL A 5 -2.20 -8.94 12.82
N ASP A 6 -2.71 -10.10 13.24
CA ASP A 6 -3.13 -11.17 12.33
C ASP A 6 -4.32 -10.74 11.47
N GLU A 7 -5.30 -10.03 12.04
CA GLU A 7 -6.44 -9.45 11.31
C GLU A 7 -5.96 -8.46 10.24
N ALA A 8 -5.06 -7.53 10.59
CA ALA A 8 -4.50 -6.57 9.63
C ALA A 8 -3.72 -7.24 8.50
N ALA A 9 -2.94 -8.28 8.84
CA ALA A 9 -2.19 -9.05 7.86
C ALA A 9 -3.09 -9.82 6.89
N ALA A 10 -4.13 -10.48 7.42
CA ALA A 10 -5.13 -11.18 6.61
C ALA A 10 -5.86 -10.21 5.68
N TYR A 11 -6.33 -9.07 6.22
CA TYR A 11 -7.04 -8.07 5.45
C TYR A 11 -6.19 -7.47 4.31
N LEU A 12 -4.90 -7.26 4.56
CA LEU A 12 -3.97 -6.82 3.53
C LEU A 12 -3.75 -7.89 2.45
N THR A 13 -3.69 -9.16 2.84
CA THR A 13 -3.54 -10.28 1.90
C THR A 13 -4.74 -10.32 0.95
N GLU A 14 -5.96 -10.27 1.49
CA GLU A 14 -7.19 -10.18 0.69
C GLU A 14 -7.21 -8.94 -0.22
N THR A 15 -6.64 -7.82 0.24
CA THR A 15 -6.57 -6.59 -0.55
C THR A 15 -5.61 -6.74 -1.73
N ALA A 16 -4.45 -7.37 -1.52
CA ALA A 16 -3.52 -7.67 -2.59
C ALA A 16 -4.10 -8.69 -3.59
N GLU A 17 -4.91 -9.63 -3.10
CA GLU A 17 -5.56 -10.66 -3.92
C GLU A 17 -6.54 -10.08 -4.96
N LEU A 18 -7.06 -8.85 -4.75
CA LEU A 18 -7.86 -8.13 -5.75
C LEU A 18 -7.15 -8.03 -7.12
N PHE A 19 -5.82 -7.95 -7.11
CA PHE A 19 -5.03 -7.81 -8.34
C PHE A 19 -4.75 -9.14 -9.03
N MET A 20 -4.91 -10.29 -8.35
CA MET A 20 -4.52 -11.60 -8.88
C MET A 20 -5.16 -11.93 -10.24
N PRO A 21 -6.47 -11.71 -10.46
CA PRO A 21 -7.10 -11.96 -11.76
C PRO A 21 -6.50 -11.12 -12.89
N THR A 22 -5.98 -9.93 -12.59
CA THR A 22 -5.46 -9.01 -13.61
C THR A 22 -4.16 -9.53 -14.25
N PHE A 23 -3.41 -10.39 -13.56
CA PHE A 23 -2.17 -10.95 -14.12
C PHE A 23 -2.40 -11.98 -15.23
N ALA A 24 -3.60 -12.57 -15.30
CA ALA A 24 -3.96 -13.48 -16.37
C ALA A 24 -4.39 -12.76 -17.66
N ILE A 25 -4.71 -11.46 -17.59
CA ILE A 25 -5.17 -10.66 -18.73
C ILE A 25 -3.99 -10.38 -19.66
N GLN A 26 -4.05 -10.92 -20.88
CA GLN A 26 -3.00 -10.79 -21.89
C GLN A 26 -3.03 -9.43 -22.60
N ASP A 27 -4.23 -8.93 -22.89
CA ASP A 27 -4.41 -7.64 -23.53
C ASP A 27 -4.05 -6.49 -22.55
N ALA A 28 -3.10 -5.66 -22.96
CA ALA A 28 -2.53 -4.64 -22.08
C ALA A 28 -3.55 -3.54 -21.72
N GLU A 29 -4.39 -3.14 -22.68
CA GLU A 29 -5.42 -2.11 -22.45
C GLU A 29 -6.52 -2.64 -21.51
N ALA A 30 -6.98 -3.87 -21.74
CA ALA A 30 -7.95 -4.53 -20.87
C ALA A 30 -7.39 -4.74 -19.46
N ARG A 31 -6.10 -5.09 -19.31
CA ARG A 31 -5.45 -5.25 -18.00
C ARG A 31 -5.36 -3.92 -17.26
N ALA A 32 -4.91 -2.86 -17.94
CA ALA A 32 -4.83 -1.52 -17.37
C ALA A 32 -6.22 -1.04 -16.94
N LYS A 33 -7.25 -1.24 -17.78
CA LYS A 33 -8.63 -0.88 -17.45
C LYS A 33 -9.16 -1.64 -16.23
N ALA A 34 -8.96 -2.95 -16.16
CA ALA A 34 -9.37 -3.75 -15.01
C ALA A 34 -8.71 -3.26 -13.71
N ARG A 35 -7.42 -2.90 -13.77
CA ARG A 35 -6.68 -2.32 -12.63
C ARG A 35 -7.19 -0.93 -12.23
N GLN A 36 -7.58 -0.08 -13.18
CA GLN A 36 -8.25 1.19 -12.90
C GLN A 36 -9.59 0.98 -12.19
N GLU A 37 -10.39 0.02 -12.64
CA GLU A 37 -11.68 -0.33 -12.02
C GLU A 37 -11.50 -0.84 -10.58
N LEU A 38 -10.45 -1.65 -10.32
CA LEU A 38 -10.08 -2.05 -8.95
C LEU A 38 -9.78 -0.83 -8.07
N CYS A 39 -8.98 0.12 -8.57
CA CYS A 39 -8.65 1.35 -7.85
C CYS A 39 -9.88 2.23 -7.57
N ALA A 40 -10.82 2.32 -8.51
CA ALA A 40 -12.03 3.13 -8.38
C ALA A 40 -13.11 2.48 -7.50
N GLY A 41 -13.08 1.14 -7.33
CA GLY A 41 -14.04 0.37 -6.56
C GLY A 41 -13.42 -0.33 -5.35
N PRO A 42 -13.16 -1.64 -5.41
CA PRO A 42 -12.86 -2.45 -4.24
C PRO A 42 -11.60 -2.02 -3.48
N LEU A 43 -10.55 -1.54 -4.17
CA LEU A 43 -9.35 -1.06 -3.48
C LEU A 43 -9.65 0.20 -2.64
N LYS A 44 -10.48 1.11 -3.15
CA LYS A 44 -10.89 2.32 -2.43
C LYS A 44 -11.58 1.97 -1.11
N GLU A 45 -12.46 0.97 -1.12
CA GLU A 45 -13.15 0.48 0.08
C GLU A 45 -12.16 -0.19 1.05
N LYS A 46 -11.24 -1.03 0.54
CA LYS A 46 -10.18 -1.64 1.36
C LYS A 46 -9.29 -0.59 2.01
N PHE A 47 -8.89 0.46 1.28
CA PHE A 47 -8.08 1.54 1.83
C PHE A 47 -8.83 2.38 2.86
N ALA A 48 -10.13 2.64 2.68
CA ALA A 48 -10.94 3.30 3.70
C ALA A 48 -10.95 2.49 5.00
N ARG A 49 -11.16 1.17 4.91
CA ARG A 49 -11.13 0.30 6.10
C ARG A 49 -9.76 0.22 6.75
N MET A 50 -8.67 0.17 5.98
CA MET A 50 -7.32 0.22 6.54
C MET A 50 -7.04 1.53 7.28
N ALA A 51 -7.54 2.66 6.77
CA ALA A 51 -7.45 3.94 7.47
C ALA A 51 -8.17 3.88 8.84
N GLU A 52 -9.38 3.32 8.90
CA GLU A 52 -10.08 3.09 10.17
C GLU A 52 -9.29 2.17 11.12
N MET A 53 -8.63 1.14 10.60
CA MET A 53 -7.80 0.23 11.40
C MET A 53 -6.57 0.93 11.98
N ILE A 54 -5.94 1.83 11.22
CA ILE A 54 -4.83 2.67 11.69
C ILE A 54 -5.31 3.59 12.82
N GLU A 55 -6.44 4.28 12.62
CA GLU A 55 -7.03 5.16 13.63
C GLU A 55 -7.38 4.41 14.91
N ALA A 56 -8.03 3.24 14.79
CA ALA A 56 -8.41 2.39 15.93
C ALA A 56 -7.20 1.82 16.69
N ALA A 57 -6.02 1.78 16.07
CA ALA A 57 -4.77 1.34 16.67
C ALA A 57 -3.95 2.49 17.31
N GLY A 58 -4.45 3.74 17.26
CA GLY A 58 -3.78 4.92 17.81
C GLY A 58 -3.24 5.88 16.76
N GLY A 59 -3.54 5.67 15.47
CA GLY A 59 -3.28 6.61 14.39
C GLY A 59 -1.89 6.53 13.76
N GLU A 60 -1.02 5.61 14.21
CA GLU A 60 0.35 5.49 13.70
C GLU A 60 0.61 4.22 12.89
N PHE A 61 0.29 3.05 13.46
CA PHE A 61 0.64 1.74 12.90
C PHE A 61 -0.52 0.75 13.01
N LEU A 62 -0.51 -0.29 12.16
CA LEU A 62 -1.46 -1.39 12.14
C LEU A 62 -1.08 -2.40 13.24
N GLY A 63 -1.70 -2.27 14.41
CA GLY A 63 -1.57 -3.26 15.49
C GLY A 63 -1.04 -2.73 16.81
N GLY A 64 -0.74 -1.43 16.91
CA GLY A 64 -0.43 -0.77 18.18
C GLY A 64 0.62 0.33 18.07
N PRO A 65 1.35 0.66 19.16
CA PRO A 65 2.24 1.81 19.22
C PRO A 65 3.61 1.61 18.52
N LYS A 66 3.87 0.42 17.96
CA LYS A 66 5.15 0.09 17.31
C LYS A 66 4.88 -0.54 15.95
N PRO A 67 5.75 -0.32 14.94
CA PRO A 67 5.59 -0.94 13.63
C PRO A 67 5.77 -2.45 13.74
N GLY A 68 4.84 -3.18 13.13
CA GLY A 68 4.86 -4.64 13.00
C GLY A 68 4.86 -5.09 11.55
N TYR A 69 4.75 -6.41 11.36
CA TYR A 69 4.62 -7.03 10.03
C TYR A 69 3.55 -6.37 9.12
N PRO A 70 2.30 -6.12 9.57
CA PRO A 70 1.27 -5.52 8.71
C PRO A 70 1.64 -4.11 8.23
N ASP A 71 2.41 -3.33 9.01
CA ASP A 71 2.89 -2.02 8.58
C ASP A 71 3.85 -2.12 7.41
N PHE A 72 4.85 -3.01 7.49
CA PHE A 72 5.80 -3.22 6.41
C PHE A 72 5.16 -3.83 5.17
N ALA A 73 4.15 -4.68 5.37
CA ALA A 73 3.40 -5.26 4.28
C ALA A 73 2.53 -4.19 3.58
N LEU A 74 1.81 -3.33 4.32
CA LEU A 74 1.04 -2.24 3.74
C LEU A 74 1.95 -1.23 3.04
N PHE A 75 3.07 -0.85 3.68
CA PHE A 75 4.10 -0.02 3.08
C PHE A 75 4.56 -0.60 1.73
N SER A 76 4.97 -1.87 1.70
CA SER A 76 5.45 -2.53 0.47
C SER A 76 4.38 -2.59 -0.62
N PHE A 77 3.12 -2.86 -0.24
CA PHE A 77 2.00 -2.91 -1.17
C PHE A 77 1.71 -1.53 -1.78
N VAL A 78 1.68 -0.48 -0.96
CA VAL A 78 1.50 0.89 -1.42
C VAL A 78 2.65 1.32 -2.33
N SER A 79 3.91 1.05 -1.95
CA SER A 79 5.07 1.35 -2.78
C SER A 79 4.98 0.64 -4.14
N TRP A 80 4.51 -0.61 -4.19
CA TRP A 80 4.27 -1.33 -5.45
C TRP A 80 3.21 -0.66 -6.31
N LEU A 81 2.09 -0.22 -5.74
CA LEU A 81 1.02 0.46 -6.49
C LEU A 81 1.49 1.77 -7.12
N VAL A 82 2.31 2.55 -6.42
CA VAL A 82 2.73 3.89 -6.87
C VAL A 82 4.10 3.92 -7.56
N CYS A 83 4.76 2.78 -7.77
CA CYS A 83 6.11 2.73 -8.34
C CYS A 83 6.20 3.07 -9.84
N GLY A 84 5.06 3.21 -10.51
CA GLY A 84 4.97 3.47 -11.95
C GLY A 84 5.20 2.25 -12.85
N ALA A 85 5.48 1.07 -12.29
CA ALA A 85 5.66 -0.16 -13.06
C ALA A 85 4.36 -0.96 -13.27
N VAL A 86 3.28 -0.63 -12.54
CA VAL A 86 1.98 -1.30 -12.64
C VAL A 86 1.08 -0.50 -13.58
N ASP A 87 0.73 -1.09 -14.72
CA ASP A 87 -0.17 -0.44 -15.69
C ASP A 87 -1.55 -0.15 -15.09
N GLY A 88 -2.20 0.91 -15.59
CA GLY A 88 -3.51 1.33 -15.12
C GLY A 88 -3.55 1.99 -13.73
N MET A 89 -2.42 2.16 -13.03
CA MET A 89 -2.43 2.83 -11.73
C MET A 89 -2.67 4.35 -11.87
N PRO A 90 -3.67 4.92 -11.16
CA PRO A 90 -3.89 6.36 -11.13
C PRO A 90 -2.70 7.09 -10.48
N SER A 91 -2.17 8.13 -11.12
CA SER A 91 -1.05 8.93 -10.58
C SER A 91 -1.38 9.63 -9.25
N GLY A 92 -2.67 9.93 -9.01
CA GLY A 92 -3.19 10.51 -7.77
C GLY A 92 -3.89 9.50 -6.86
N LEU A 93 -3.57 8.20 -6.95
CA LEU A 93 -4.25 7.15 -6.19
C LEU A 93 -4.34 7.49 -4.69
N LEU A 94 -3.26 8.00 -4.10
CA LEU A 94 -3.20 8.30 -2.67
C LEU A 94 -3.82 9.64 -2.26
N ASP A 95 -4.20 10.50 -3.20
CA ASP A 95 -4.78 11.82 -2.89
C ASP A 95 -6.14 11.67 -2.19
N ALA A 96 -6.88 10.61 -2.52
CA ALA A 96 -8.13 10.25 -1.85
C ALA A 96 -7.93 9.48 -0.52
N HIS A 97 -6.68 9.14 -0.18
CA HIS A 97 -6.34 8.26 0.94
C HIS A 97 -5.17 8.83 1.78
N PRO A 98 -5.33 10.03 2.37
CA PRO A 98 -4.23 10.71 3.07
C PRO A 98 -3.70 9.93 4.28
N ALA A 99 -4.55 9.16 4.98
CA ALA A 99 -4.12 8.31 6.09
C ALA A 99 -3.17 7.19 5.63
N ILE A 100 -3.45 6.58 4.46
CA ILE A 100 -2.59 5.54 3.87
C ILE A 100 -1.26 6.13 3.42
N LYS A 101 -1.28 7.31 2.80
CA LYS A 101 -0.07 8.05 2.43
C LYS A 101 0.79 8.43 3.64
N ALA A 102 0.15 8.92 4.70
CA ALA A 102 0.83 9.28 5.95
C ALA A 102 1.45 8.05 6.63
N HIS A 103 0.73 6.92 6.66
CA HIS A 103 1.25 5.65 7.15
C HIS A 103 2.47 5.19 6.35
N HIS A 104 2.37 5.16 5.02
CA HIS A 104 3.48 4.83 4.14
C HIS A 104 4.72 5.68 4.43
N ASN A 105 4.56 7.00 4.49
CA ASN A 105 5.67 7.93 4.74
C ASN A 105 6.27 7.76 6.14
N ARG A 106 5.47 7.41 7.14
CA ARG A 106 5.94 7.09 8.49
C ARG A 106 6.83 5.84 8.49
N VAL A 107 6.40 4.78 7.79
CA VAL A 107 7.20 3.54 7.66
C VAL A 107 8.47 3.82 6.84
N ALA A 108 8.37 4.58 5.75
CA ALA A 108 9.51 4.98 4.92
C ALA A 108 10.58 5.78 5.69
N ALA A 109 10.17 6.55 6.70
CA ALA A 109 11.06 7.35 7.54
C ALA A 109 11.72 6.54 8.67
N LEU A 110 11.36 5.28 8.89
CA LEU A 110 12.01 4.44 9.90
C LEU A 110 13.49 4.29 9.57
N PRO A 111 14.42 4.36 10.56
CA PRO A 111 15.86 4.30 10.30
C PRO A 111 16.29 3.05 9.50
N THR A 112 15.65 1.92 9.75
CA THR A 112 15.92 0.66 9.05
C THR A 112 15.51 0.73 7.57
N VAL A 113 14.38 1.37 7.27
CA VAL A 113 13.85 1.52 5.91
C VAL A 113 14.64 2.58 5.14
N THR A 114 14.89 3.73 5.75
CA THR A 114 15.73 4.79 5.18
C THR A 114 17.09 4.24 4.77
N LYS A 115 17.77 3.49 5.67
CA LYS A 115 19.06 2.88 5.38
C LYS A 115 18.99 1.85 4.23
N MET A 116 17.91 1.08 4.15
CA MET A 116 17.72 0.09 3.08
C MET A 116 17.64 0.73 1.70
N TYR A 117 16.99 1.89 1.59
CA TYR A 117 16.68 2.53 0.31
C TYR A 117 17.50 3.80 0.02
N GLU A 118 18.50 4.15 0.84
CA GLU A 118 19.29 5.37 0.69
C GLU A 118 20.00 5.45 -0.67
N SER A 119 20.54 4.31 -1.15
CA SER A 119 21.29 4.20 -2.41
C SER A 119 20.40 4.13 -3.66
N VAL A 120 19.08 4.02 -3.49
CA VAL A 120 18.15 3.97 -4.63
C VAL A 120 17.97 5.38 -5.20
N THR A 121 18.48 5.61 -6.40
CA THR A 121 18.40 6.92 -7.07
C THR A 121 17.47 6.92 -8.29
N GLU A 122 17.08 5.74 -8.77
CA GLU A 122 16.24 5.58 -9.96
C GLU A 122 15.36 4.32 -9.89
N GLY A 123 14.39 4.25 -10.80
CA GLY A 123 13.53 3.09 -11.00
C GLY A 123 12.41 2.93 -9.96
N PRO A 124 11.69 1.80 -10.01
CA PRO A 124 10.47 1.57 -9.22
C PRO A 124 10.68 1.65 -7.71
N ARG A 125 11.90 1.35 -7.22
CA ARG A 125 12.19 1.37 -5.79
C ARG A 125 12.22 2.79 -5.20
N LEU A 126 12.17 3.85 -6.02
CA LEU A 126 12.01 5.21 -5.51
C LEU A 126 10.72 5.38 -4.70
N SER A 127 9.67 4.61 -4.99
CA SER A 127 8.42 4.66 -4.21
C SER A 127 8.53 4.12 -2.79
N TYR A 128 9.66 3.49 -2.42
CA TYR A 128 9.92 3.03 -1.06
C TYR A 128 10.55 4.14 -0.19
N LYS A 129 10.74 5.34 -0.75
CA LYS A 129 11.08 6.57 -0.03
C LYS A 129 9.80 7.34 0.33
N PRO A 130 9.88 8.35 1.23
CA PRO A 130 8.75 9.23 1.47
C PRO A 130 8.20 9.83 0.17
N LEU A 131 6.88 9.71 -0.02
CA LEU A 131 6.16 10.23 -1.17
C LEU A 131 5.86 11.73 -0.96
N PRO A 132 5.90 12.53 -2.04
CA PRO A 132 5.54 13.97 -1.99
C PRO A 132 4.09 14.15 -1.61
#